data_AF-A0A535IIK0-F1
#
_entry.id   AF-A0A535IIK0-F1
#
_cell.length_a   1.000
_cell.length_b   1.000
_cell.length_c   1.000
_cell.angle_alpha   90.00
_cell.angle_beta   90.00
_cell.angle_gamma   90.00
#
_symmetry.space_group_name_H-M   'P 1'
#
loop_
_entity.id
_entity.type
_entity.pdbx_description
1 polymer ?
#
loop_
_entity_poly.entity_id
_entity_poly.type
_entity_poly.pdbx_seq_one_letter_code
_entity_poly.pdbx_strand_id
1 'polypeptide(L)'
;MADRRRRKPKRWVRTVTTDSTHPPKGLFTKDARTIARTLASKRVSPKGPGSGMRMLTYFINRGGRGLSKSRREELERAKRLLSERVRRERAGRTTASSG
;
A
#
# COMPACT_ATOMS: atom_id res chain seq x y z
N MET A 1 38.09 33.72 18.14
CA MET A 1 36.95 33.13 18.89
C MET A 1 35.87 32.76 17.90
N ALA A 2 35.58 31.46 17.74
CA ALA A 2 34.71 30.95 16.68
C ALA A 2 33.22 31.11 17.01
N ASP A 3 32.47 31.78 16.12
CA ASP A 3 31.02 31.92 16.20
C ASP A 3 30.33 30.58 15.93
N ARG A 4 29.77 29.98 16.98
CA ARG A 4 29.01 28.72 16.91
C ARG A 4 27.57 29.03 16.49
N ARG A 5 27.30 29.01 15.18
CA ARG A 5 25.93 29.04 14.63
C ARG A 5 25.11 27.87 15.17
N ARG A 6 24.13 28.15 16.05
CA ARG A 6 23.18 27.15 16.59
C ARG A 6 22.33 26.57 15.45
N ARG A 7 22.52 25.28 15.13
CA ARG A 7 21.68 24.55 14.16
C ARG A 7 20.32 24.24 14.81
N LYS A 8 19.22 24.68 14.18
CA LYS A 8 17.86 24.32 14.62
C LYS A 8 17.63 22.80 14.48
N PRO A 9 16.98 22.13 15.45
CA PRO A 9 16.72 20.70 15.35
C PRO A 9 15.69 20.42 14.24
N LYS A 10 16.08 19.61 13.25
CA LYS A 10 15.14 19.06 12.26
C LYS A 10 14.21 18.07 12.97
N ARG A 11 12.96 18.44 13.22
CA ARG A 11 11.90 17.48 13.54
C ARG A 11 10.72 17.65 12.58
N TRP A 12 10.96 17.20 11.34
CA TRP A 12 9.98 17.12 10.25
C TRP A 12 9.17 15.82 10.30
N VAL A 13 8.60 15.45 11.44
CA VAL A 13 7.67 14.32 11.47
C VAL A 13 6.38 14.74 12.14
N ARG A 14 5.39 15.02 11.29
CA ARG A 14 3.98 15.14 11.66
C ARG A 14 3.53 13.77 12.19
N THR A 15 2.94 13.73 13.39
CA THR A 15 2.38 12.52 13.99
C THR A 15 1.56 11.75 12.96
N VAL A 16 2.07 10.58 12.55
CA VAL A 16 1.38 9.72 11.57
C VAL A 16 0.32 8.93 12.32
N THR A 17 -0.88 9.49 12.42
CA THR A 17 -2.07 8.82 13.01
C THR A 17 -2.77 7.88 12.04
N THR A 18 -2.23 7.68 10.83
CA THR A 18 -2.91 6.88 9.82
C THR A 18 -2.62 5.39 9.98
N ASP A 19 -3.58 4.70 10.58
CA ASP A 19 -3.82 3.27 10.44
C ASP A 19 -4.20 2.95 8.98
N SER A 20 -3.20 2.90 8.09
CA SER A 20 -3.44 2.95 6.63
C SER A 20 -3.89 1.59 6.11
N THR A 21 -3.19 0.54 6.52
CA THR A 21 -3.39 -0.83 6.03
C THR A 21 -2.70 -1.81 6.98
N HIS A 22 -3.44 -2.82 7.46
CA HIS A 22 -2.95 -3.84 8.38
C HIS A 22 -3.01 -5.23 7.73
N PRO A 23 -2.05 -5.55 6.84
CA PRO A 23 -2.03 -6.86 6.22
C PRO A 23 -1.75 -7.94 7.28
N PRO A 24 -2.49 -9.06 7.31
CA PRO A 24 -2.20 -10.16 8.23
C PRO A 24 -0.79 -10.71 8.00
N LYS A 25 -0.19 -11.28 9.06
CA LYS A 25 1.15 -11.88 8.99
C LYS A 25 1.21 -12.89 7.85
N GLY A 26 2.25 -12.80 7.03
CA GLY A 26 2.45 -13.69 5.88
C GLY A 26 1.54 -13.41 4.67
N LEU A 27 0.76 -12.33 4.63
CA LEU A 27 -0.05 -12.01 3.44
C LEU A 27 0.81 -11.97 2.17
N PHE A 28 1.96 -11.29 2.24
CA PHE A 28 2.86 -11.13 1.10
C PHE A 28 3.68 -12.38 0.75
N THR A 29 3.38 -13.55 1.34
CA THR A 29 3.88 -14.85 0.88
C THR A 29 2.82 -15.68 0.16
N LYS A 30 1.55 -15.24 0.17
CA LYS A 30 0.43 -15.91 -0.50
C LYS A 30 0.40 -15.62 -2.01
N ASP A 31 -0.53 -16.24 -2.72
CA ASP A 31 -0.73 -16.01 -4.16
C ASP A 31 -1.28 -14.60 -4.45
N ALA A 32 -1.13 -14.17 -5.71
CA ALA A 32 -1.52 -12.85 -6.16
C ALA A 32 -3.01 -12.52 -5.96
N ARG A 33 -3.90 -13.52 -6.14
CA ARG A 33 -5.35 -13.32 -5.99
C ARG A 33 -5.72 -13.10 -4.53
N THR A 34 -5.14 -13.89 -3.63
CA THR A 34 -5.33 -13.73 -2.17
C THR A 34 -4.85 -12.36 -1.71
N ILE A 35 -3.66 -11.93 -2.15
CA ILE A 35 -3.11 -10.60 -1.80
C ILE A 35 -4.05 -9.49 -2.29
N ALA A 36 -4.45 -9.53 -3.56
CA ALA A 36 -5.32 -8.51 -4.15
C ALA A 36 -6.70 -8.46 -3.45
N ARG A 37 -7.31 -9.62 -3.17
CA ARG A 37 -8.61 -9.71 -2.49
C ARG A 37 -8.54 -9.16 -1.07
N THR A 38 -7.52 -9.54 -0.32
CA THR A 38 -7.35 -9.12 1.08
C THR A 38 -7.08 -7.61 1.16
N LEU A 39 -6.20 -7.07 0.31
CA LEU A 39 -5.89 -5.64 0.29
C LEU A 39 -7.03 -4.76 -0.23
N ALA A 40 -7.94 -5.29 -1.04
CA ALA A 40 -9.14 -4.58 -1.46
C ALA A 40 -10.18 -4.43 -0.32
N SER A 41 -10.12 -5.27 0.71
CA SER A 41 -11.08 -5.23 1.82
C SER A 41 -10.88 -4.01 2.70
N LYS A 42 -11.97 -3.30 3.04
CA LYS A 42 -11.96 -2.21 4.03
C LYS A 42 -11.50 -2.65 5.42
N ARG A 43 -11.64 -3.94 5.75
CA ARG A 43 -11.14 -4.50 7.02
C ARG A 43 -9.62 -4.43 7.14
N VAL A 44 -8.93 -4.59 6.01
CA VAL A 44 -7.45 -4.59 5.94
C VAL A 44 -6.92 -3.24 5.50
N SER A 45 -7.62 -2.58 4.57
CA SER A 45 -7.30 -1.24 4.07
C SER A 45 -8.48 -0.30 4.38
N PRO A 46 -8.55 0.30 5.58
CA PRO A 46 -9.67 1.17 5.97
C PRO A 46 -9.91 2.34 5.01
N LYS A 47 -8.83 2.86 4.41
CA LYS A 47 -8.85 3.90 3.38
C LYS A 47 -9.19 3.39 1.97
N GLY A 48 -9.61 2.14 1.87
CA GLY A 48 -9.98 1.46 0.65
C GLY A 48 -8.79 0.87 -0.14
N PRO A 49 -9.09 0.27 -1.32
CA PRO A 49 -8.11 -0.46 -2.13
C PRO A 49 -6.87 0.34 -2.53
N GLY A 50 -7.01 1.67 -2.68
CA GLY A 50 -5.87 2.55 -2.97
C GLY A 50 -4.81 2.58 -1.87
N SER A 51 -5.22 2.38 -0.61
CA SER A 51 -4.28 2.23 0.50
C SER A 51 -3.56 0.88 0.47
N GLY A 52 -4.30 -0.19 0.17
CA GLY A 52 -3.72 -1.51 -0.06
C GLY A 52 -2.69 -1.52 -1.18
N MET A 53 -2.94 -0.76 -2.26
CA MET A 53 -2.00 -0.60 -3.39
C MET A 53 -0.69 0.07 -2.96
N ARG A 54 -0.79 1.13 -2.13
CA ARG A 54 0.39 1.81 -1.57
C ARG A 54 1.18 0.87 -0.66
N MET A 55 0.49 0.06 0.14
CA MET A 55 1.12 -0.94 1.01
C MET A 55 1.86 -2.01 0.20
N LEU A 56 1.24 -2.55 -0.86
CA LEU A 56 1.88 -3.54 -1.74
C LEU A 56 3.10 -2.94 -2.46
N THR A 57 3.00 -1.70 -2.93
CA THR A 57 4.11 -1.00 -3.59
C THR A 57 5.26 -0.72 -2.61
N TYR A 58 4.95 -0.30 -1.38
CA TYR A 58 5.95 -0.14 -0.33
C TYR A 58 6.64 -1.47 -0.03
N PHE A 59 5.88 -2.57 0.09
CA PHE A 59 6.47 -3.88 0.36
C PHE A 59 7.44 -4.28 -0.75
N ILE A 60 7.04 -4.19 -2.03
CA ILE A 60 7.92 -4.52 -3.16
C ILE A 60 9.21 -3.68 -3.17
N ASN A 61 9.10 -2.39 -2.88
CA ASN A 61 10.23 -1.46 -3.02
C ASN A 61 11.14 -1.37 -1.77
N ARG A 62 10.57 -1.55 -0.57
CA ARG A 62 11.26 -1.28 0.71
C ARG A 62 11.32 -2.51 1.62
N GLY A 63 10.23 -3.27 1.71
CA GLY A 63 10.14 -4.49 2.54
C GLY A 63 10.65 -5.75 1.85
N GLY A 64 10.83 -5.71 0.53
CA GLY A 64 11.13 -6.85 -0.33
C GLY A 64 12.62 -7.01 -0.66
N ARG A 65 13.53 -6.45 0.14
CA ARG A 65 14.97 -6.69 -0.03
C ARG A 65 15.23 -8.19 0.13
N GLY A 66 15.76 -8.83 -0.90
CA GLY A 66 16.02 -10.27 -0.93
C GLY A 66 14.87 -11.15 -1.46
N LEU A 67 13.80 -10.56 -2.02
CA LEU A 67 12.78 -11.36 -2.71
C LEU A 67 13.35 -12.03 -3.96
N SER A 68 13.03 -13.31 -4.16
CA SER A 68 13.30 -13.99 -5.42
C SER A 68 12.56 -13.31 -6.58
N LYS A 69 13.08 -13.47 -7.80
CA LYS A 69 12.44 -12.95 -9.02
C LYS A 69 10.99 -13.42 -9.14
N SER A 70 10.74 -14.71 -8.92
CA SER A 70 9.40 -15.30 -8.94
C SER A 70 8.46 -14.67 -7.91
N ARG A 71 8.95 -14.40 -6.69
CA ARG A 71 8.15 -13.75 -5.66
C ARG A 71 7.84 -12.30 -6.01
N ARG A 72 8.79 -11.59 -6.62
CA ARG A 72 8.58 -10.23 -7.13
C ARG A 72 7.51 -10.20 -8.22
N GLU A 73 7.59 -11.13 -9.18
CA GLU A 73 6.58 -11.25 -10.24
C GLU A 73 5.18 -11.53 -9.69
N GLU A 74 5.06 -12.38 -8.68
CA GLU A 74 3.78 -12.68 -8.03
C GLU A 74 3.17 -11.45 -7.34
N LEU A 75 3.99 -10.63 -6.69
CA LEU A 75 3.55 -9.37 -6.08
C LEU A 75 3.15 -8.32 -7.14
N GLU A 76 3.86 -8.27 -8.26
CA GLU A 76 3.49 -7.41 -9.39
C GLU A 76 2.18 -7.87 -10.06
N ARG A 77 1.93 -9.20 -10.15
CA ARG A 77 0.62 -9.73 -10.56
C ARG A 77 -0.48 -9.31 -9.59
N ALA A 78 -0.22 -9.39 -8.28
CA ALA A 78 -1.17 -8.93 -7.26
C ALA A 78 -1.51 -7.44 -7.43
N LYS A 79 -0.51 -6.63 -7.78
CA LYS A 79 -0.67 -5.20 -8.08
C LYS A 79 -1.60 -4.97 -9.27
N ARG A 80 -1.42 -5.73 -10.36
CA ARG A 80 -2.31 -5.65 -11.54
C ARG A 80 -3.76 -6.01 -11.19
N LEU A 81 -3.97 -7.13 -10.49
CA LEU A 81 -5.31 -7.58 -10.08
C LEU A 81 -5.99 -6.57 -9.15
N LEU A 82 -5.24 -6.00 -8.19
CA LEU A 82 -5.77 -4.98 -7.31
C LEU A 82 -6.16 -3.72 -8.10
N SER A 83 -5.32 -3.28 -9.03
CA SER A 83 -5.58 -2.11 -9.88
C SER A 83 -6.86 -2.25 -10.70
N GLU A 84 -7.02 -3.41 -11.34
CA GLU A 84 -8.21 -3.72 -12.12
C GLU A 84 -9.47 -3.68 -11.24
N ARG A 85 -9.39 -4.24 -10.03
CA ARG A 85 -10.49 -4.21 -9.07
C ARG A 85 -10.83 -2.78 -8.64
N VAL A 86 -9.83 -1.95 -8.32
CA VAL A 86 -10.04 -0.53 -7.99
C VAL A 86 -10.73 0.19 -9.15
N ARG A 87 -10.29 -0.07 -10.39
CA ARG A 87 -10.88 0.53 -11.59
C ARG A 87 -12.35 0.12 -11.75
N ARG A 88 -12.67 -1.17 -11.59
CA ARG A 88 -14.04 -1.69 -11.65
C ARG A 88 -14.93 -1.09 -10.55
N GLU A 89 -14.46 -1.03 -9.31
CA GLU A 89 -15.22 -0.42 -8.20
C GLU A 89 -15.47 1.08 -8.40
N ARG A 90 -14.51 1.80 -8.99
CA ARG A 90 -14.70 3.21 -9.34
C ARG A 90 -15.71 3.39 -10.47
N ALA A 91 -15.59 2.59 -11.54
CA ALA A 91 -16.52 2.64 -12.67
C ALA A 91 -17.96 2.36 -12.25
N GLY A 92 -18.19 1.33 -11.41
CA GLY A 92 -19.51 0.99 -10.89
C GLY A 92 -20.10 2.05 -9.94
N ARG A 93 -19.26 2.85 -9.27
CA ARG A 93 -19.73 3.96 -8.43
C ARG A 93 -20.16 5.16 -9.27
N THR A 94 -19.47 5.43 -10.38
CA THR A 94 -19.82 6.52 -11.29
C THR A 94 -21.17 6.28 -11.98
N THR A 95 -21.52 5.04 -12.31
CA THR A 95 -22.85 4.73 -12.88
C THR A 95 -23.98 4.77 -11.85
N ALA A 96 -23.71 4.51 -10.56
CA ALA A 96 -24.74 4.50 -9.51
C ALA A 96 -25.08 5.89 -8.94
N SER A 97 -24.24 6.92 -9.17
CA SER A 97 -24.49 8.30 -8.71
C SER A 97 -25.18 9.19 -9.76
N SER A 98 -25.53 8.64 -10.92
CA SER A 98 -26.14 9.37 -12.05
C SER A 98 -27.62 9.02 -12.27
N GLY A 99 -28.28 8.40 -11.29
CA GLY A 99 -29.69 7.98 -11.33
C GLY A 99 -30.48 8.55 -10.17
#